data_AF-A0A0F9MWU4-F1
#
_entry.id   AF-A0A0F9MWU4-F1
#
_cell.length_a   1.000
_cell.length_b   1.000
_cell.length_c   1.000
_cell.angle_alpha   90.00
_cell.angle_beta   90.00
_cell.angle_gamma   90.00
#
_symmetry.space_group_name_H-M   'P 1'
#
loop_
_entity.id
_entity.type
_entity.pdbx_description
1 polymer ?
#
loop_
_entity_poly.entity_id
_entity_poly.type
_entity_poly.pdbx_seq_one_letter_code
_entity_poly.pdbx_strand_id
1 'polypeptide(L)'
;MIQTCIKCDVEFDFNRKSGNNHRRKHCLECVPLNANYLSIFNFDGQEFKCQQCDKKYIYKRKTHSSSKLCGYCHKKQYRDRSYEFINKIKKSGCIICGYKKCFGALVFHHKHVNEKDFSVAKRITASLDRIKAELAKCVILCANCHAEVHAGVTKLPK
;
A
#
# COMPACT_ATOMS: atom_id res chain seq x y z
N MET A 1 -31.68 12.30 3.42
CA MET A 1 -30.28 12.74 3.63
C MET A 1 -29.73 12.90 2.23
N ILE A 2 -29.54 14.14 1.80
CA ILE A 2 -29.02 14.42 0.46
C ILE A 2 -27.58 13.91 0.40
N GLN A 3 -27.28 13.13 -0.63
CA GLN A 3 -25.95 12.59 -0.91
C GLN A 3 -25.53 13.02 -2.33
N THR A 4 -24.23 13.19 -2.54
CA THR A 4 -23.65 13.53 -3.84
C THR A 4 -23.13 12.27 -4.52
N CYS A 5 -23.40 12.11 -5.83
CA CYS A 5 -22.97 10.96 -6.60
C CYS A 5 -21.49 11.05 -6.95
N ILE A 6 -20.69 10.05 -6.56
CA ILE A 6 -19.25 10.02 -6.85
C ILE A 6 -18.94 9.97 -8.37
N LYS A 7 -19.91 9.59 -9.21
CA LYS A 7 -19.70 9.43 -10.66
C LYS A 7 -20.06 10.66 -11.49
N CYS A 8 -21.14 11.36 -11.15
CA CYS A 8 -21.67 12.47 -11.94
C CYS A 8 -21.92 13.74 -11.13
N ASP A 9 -21.51 13.74 -9.86
CA ASP A 9 -21.60 14.88 -8.94
C ASP A 9 -23.00 15.45 -8.71
N VAL A 10 -24.05 14.77 -9.18
CA VAL A 10 -25.45 15.14 -8.91
C VAL A 10 -25.85 14.84 -7.48
N GLU A 11 -26.62 15.73 -6.89
CA GLU A 11 -27.27 15.51 -5.61
C GLU A 11 -28.48 14.59 -5.78
N PHE A 12 -28.64 13.62 -4.90
CA PHE A 12 -29.79 12.72 -4.88
C PHE A 12 -30.22 12.47 -3.43
N ASP A 13 -31.53 12.29 -3.23
CA ASP A 13 -32.08 11.87 -1.94
C ASP A 13 -32.71 10.49 -2.04
N PHE A 14 -32.37 9.62 -1.10
CA PHE A 14 -33.02 8.33 -0.94
C PHE A 14 -34.06 8.44 0.16
N ASN A 15 -35.31 8.64 -0.25
CA ASN A 15 -36.45 8.70 0.66
C ASN A 15 -36.53 7.40 1.47
N ARG A 16 -36.56 7.53 2.81
CA ARG A 16 -36.58 6.45 3.80
C ARG A 16 -37.81 5.54 3.62
N LYS A 17 -37.79 4.59 2.70
CA LYS A 17 -38.66 3.40 2.75
C LYS A 17 -37.83 2.19 2.32
N SER A 18 -37.60 1.31 3.30
CA SER A 18 -37.01 -0.03 3.23
C SER A 18 -35.59 -0.17 2.61
N GLY A 19 -34.56 -0.22 3.47
CA GLY A 19 -33.24 -0.80 3.13
C GLY A 19 -32.00 0.03 3.51
N ASN A 20 -30.80 -0.55 3.30
CA ASN A 20 -29.49 0.06 3.53
C ASN A 20 -29.12 1.24 2.57
N ASN A 21 -30.12 1.89 1.96
CA ASN A 21 -29.93 2.92 0.93
C ASN A 21 -29.29 4.23 1.43
N HIS A 22 -29.23 4.45 2.75
CA HIS A 22 -28.54 5.58 3.36
C HIS A 22 -27.01 5.57 3.16
N ARG A 23 -26.41 4.43 2.76
CA ARG A 23 -24.96 4.31 2.49
C ARG A 23 -24.60 4.39 1.01
N ARG A 24 -25.58 4.64 0.14
CA ARG A 24 -25.41 4.53 -1.31
C ARG A 24 -24.69 5.77 -1.85
N LYS A 25 -23.50 5.56 -2.42
CA LYS A 25 -22.62 6.64 -2.92
C LYS A 25 -22.88 7.08 -4.38
N HIS A 26 -23.89 6.50 -5.03
CA HIS A 26 -24.20 6.75 -6.43
C HIS A 26 -25.72 6.90 -6.62
N CYS A 27 -26.14 7.81 -7.51
CA CYS A 27 -27.54 8.00 -7.90
C CYS A 27 -28.08 6.78 -8.66
N LEU A 28 -29.41 6.69 -8.80
CA LEU A 28 -30.07 5.56 -9.46
C LEU A 28 -29.80 5.49 -10.97
N GLU A 29 -29.57 6.63 -11.61
CA GLU A 29 -29.20 6.67 -13.03
C GLU A 29 -27.80 6.09 -13.25
N CYS A 30 -26.87 6.38 -12.34
CA CYS A 30 -25.51 5.86 -12.43
C CYS A 30 -25.41 4.39 -12.01
N VAL A 31 -26.16 3.99 -11.00
CA VAL A 31 -26.22 2.61 -10.50
C VAL A 31 -27.67 2.31 -10.09
N PRO A 32 -28.45 1.59 -10.93
CA PRO A 32 -29.82 1.22 -10.60
C PRO A 32 -29.94 0.36 -9.35
N LEU A 33 -31.12 0.34 -8.72
CA LEU A 33 -31.40 -0.58 -7.61
C LEU A 33 -31.20 -2.03 -8.07
N ASN A 34 -30.59 -2.86 -7.22
CA ASN A 34 -30.26 -4.27 -7.49
C ASN A 34 -29.32 -4.53 -8.67
N ALA A 35 -28.78 -3.49 -9.31
CA ALA A 35 -27.81 -3.68 -10.37
C ALA A 35 -26.47 -4.18 -9.79
N ASN A 36 -25.84 -5.10 -10.51
CA ASN A 36 -24.51 -5.57 -10.15
C ASN A 36 -23.50 -4.45 -10.39
N TYR A 37 -22.93 -3.92 -9.31
CA TYR A 37 -21.90 -2.89 -9.38
C TYR A 37 -20.74 -3.29 -10.32
N LEU A 38 -20.37 -4.58 -10.34
CA LEU A 38 -19.26 -5.09 -11.15
C LEU A 38 -19.56 -5.11 -12.66
N SER A 39 -20.83 -5.15 -13.07
CA SER A 39 -21.21 -5.08 -14.50
C SER A 39 -21.24 -3.64 -15.01
N ILE A 40 -21.66 -2.69 -14.16
CA ILE A 40 -21.75 -1.27 -14.51
C ILE A 40 -20.36 -0.61 -14.61
N PHE A 41 -19.44 -1.02 -13.74
CA PHE A 41 -18.06 -0.48 -13.69
C PHE A 41 -17.05 -1.46 -14.28
N ASN A 42 -17.44 -2.21 -15.31
CA ASN A 42 -16.51 -3.09 -16.00
C ASN A 42 -15.76 -2.36 -17.10
N PHE A 43 -14.47 -2.15 -16.88
CA PHE A 43 -13.55 -1.58 -17.87
C PHE A 43 -12.71 -2.64 -18.57
N ASP A 44 -12.94 -3.94 -18.30
CA ASP A 44 -12.15 -5.02 -18.90
C ASP A 44 -12.23 -4.97 -20.43
N GLY A 45 -11.06 -4.95 -21.07
CA GLY A 45 -10.94 -4.88 -22.52
C GLY A 45 -10.91 -3.46 -23.11
N GLN A 46 -11.21 -2.43 -22.33
CA GLN A 46 -11.14 -1.04 -22.81
C GLN A 46 -9.70 -0.51 -22.85
N GLU A 47 -9.40 0.34 -23.83
CA GLU A 47 -8.12 1.01 -23.97
C GLU A 47 -8.06 2.28 -23.09
N PHE A 48 -6.99 2.43 -22.32
CA PHE A 48 -6.70 3.61 -21.52
C PHE A 48 -5.29 4.12 -21.80
N LYS A 49 -5.06 5.40 -21.48
CA LYS A 49 -3.75 6.04 -21.50
C LYS A 49 -3.25 6.26 -20.09
N CYS A 50 -2.04 5.78 -19.79
CA CYS A 50 -1.44 5.95 -18.47
C CYS A 50 -1.09 7.42 -18.22
N GLN A 51 -1.59 7.99 -17.11
CA GLN A 51 -1.32 9.39 -16.76
C GLN A 51 0.14 9.67 -16.34
N GLN A 52 0.94 8.63 -16.07
CA GLN A 52 2.34 8.80 -15.63
C GLN A 52 3.38 8.57 -16.73
N CYS A 53 3.08 7.75 -17.73
CA CYS A 53 4.04 7.41 -18.77
C CYS A 53 3.48 7.48 -20.18
N ASP A 54 2.25 8.02 -20.33
CA ASP A 54 1.52 8.17 -21.58
C ASP A 54 1.28 6.89 -22.39
N LYS A 55 1.68 5.73 -21.87
CA LYS A 55 1.52 4.43 -22.51
C LYS A 55 0.04 4.05 -22.62
N LYS A 56 -0.38 3.65 -23.82
CA LYS A 56 -1.68 3.00 -24.05
C LYS A 56 -1.67 1.56 -23.54
N TYR A 57 -2.75 1.15 -22.90
CA TYR A 57 -2.89 -0.20 -22.36
C TYR A 57 -4.35 -0.65 -22.31
N ILE A 58 -4.55 -1.96 -22.43
CA ILE A 58 -5.86 -2.57 -22.26
C ILE A 58 -6.08 -2.85 -20.77
N TYR A 59 -7.14 -2.30 -20.20
CA TYR A 59 -7.48 -2.54 -18.80
C TYR A 59 -7.91 -3.99 -18.59
N LYS A 60 -7.34 -4.61 -17.55
CA LYS A 60 -7.73 -5.93 -17.08
C LYS A 60 -7.74 -5.93 -15.56
N ARG A 61 -8.89 -6.14 -14.93
CA ARG A 61 -9.14 -6.12 -13.48
C ARG A 61 -8.18 -7.04 -12.70
N LYS A 62 -7.80 -8.18 -13.28
CA LYS A 62 -6.81 -9.11 -12.70
C LYS A 62 -5.41 -8.51 -12.50
N THR A 63 -5.05 -7.49 -13.29
CA THR A 63 -3.68 -6.96 -13.36
C THR A 63 -3.60 -5.46 -13.07
N HIS A 64 -4.72 -4.75 -13.19
CA HIS A 64 -4.82 -3.30 -13.03
C HIS A 64 -5.76 -2.96 -11.88
N SER A 65 -5.24 -2.21 -10.91
CA SER A 65 -6.04 -1.70 -9.79
C SER A 65 -6.75 -0.38 -10.12
N SER A 66 -6.36 0.30 -11.21
CA SER A 66 -6.90 1.59 -11.62
C SER A 66 -6.83 1.73 -13.15
N SER A 67 -7.79 2.45 -13.74
CA SER A 67 -7.80 2.83 -15.16
C SER A 67 -6.95 4.08 -15.45
N LYS A 68 -6.39 4.73 -14.42
CA LYS A 68 -5.54 5.92 -14.56
C LYS A 68 -4.08 5.58 -14.84
N LEU A 69 -3.62 4.42 -14.36
CA LEU A 69 -2.20 4.03 -14.40
C LEU A 69 -2.07 2.61 -14.94
N CYS A 70 -1.09 2.40 -15.81
CA CYS A 70 -0.74 1.05 -16.25
C CYS A 70 -0.21 0.23 -15.05
N GLY A 71 -0.27 -1.10 -15.15
CA GLY A 71 0.14 -2.00 -14.08
C GLY A 71 1.59 -1.79 -13.61
N TYR A 72 2.49 -1.38 -14.50
CA TYR A 72 3.89 -1.06 -14.15
C TYR A 72 3.97 0.22 -13.30
N CYS A 73 3.42 1.34 -13.77
CA CYS A 73 3.47 2.62 -13.05
C CYS A 73 2.77 2.53 -11.69
N HIS A 74 1.65 1.82 -11.61
CA HIS A 74 0.96 1.59 -10.35
C HIS A 74 1.85 0.83 -9.35
N LYS A 75 2.48 -0.28 -9.77
CA LYS A 75 3.41 -1.05 -8.92
C LYS A 75 4.64 -0.23 -8.54
N LYS A 76 5.16 0.59 -9.46
CA LYS A 76 6.28 1.50 -9.21
C LYS A 76 5.92 2.53 -8.14
N GLN A 77 4.80 3.24 -8.27
CA GLN A 77 4.34 4.20 -7.25
C GLN A 77 4.19 3.54 -5.88
N TYR A 78 3.63 2.33 -5.83
CA TYR A 78 3.49 1.59 -4.58
C TYR A 78 4.86 1.32 -3.93
N ARG A 79 5.79 0.79 -4.72
CA ARG A 79 7.16 0.50 -4.30
C ARG A 79 7.85 1.77 -3.80
N ASP A 80 7.75 2.88 -4.54
CA ASP A 80 8.40 4.15 -4.20
C ASP A 80 7.88 4.70 -2.85
N ARG A 81 6.56 4.68 -2.62
CA ARG A 81 5.95 5.05 -1.33
C ARG A 81 6.44 4.17 -0.18
N SER A 82 6.53 2.86 -0.40
CA SER A 82 7.07 1.94 0.62
C SER A 82 8.54 2.22 0.93
N TYR A 83 9.36 2.54 -0.09
CA TYR A 83 10.76 2.93 0.12
C TYR A 83 10.89 4.23 0.89
N GLU A 84 10.11 5.27 0.55
CA GLU A 84 10.10 6.53 1.29
C GLU A 84 9.76 6.31 2.77
N PHE A 85 8.74 5.51 3.04
CA PHE A 85 8.34 5.16 4.40
C PHE A 85 9.47 4.43 5.15
N ILE A 86 10.08 3.42 4.54
CA ILE A 86 11.20 2.67 5.13
C ILE A 86 12.41 3.57 5.38
N ASN A 87 12.74 4.44 4.42
CA ASN A 87 13.86 5.37 4.54
C ASN A 87 13.64 6.37 5.67
N LYS A 88 12.40 6.83 5.88
CA LYS A 88 12.05 7.69 7.02
C LYS A 88 12.36 7.01 8.35
N ILE A 89 12.11 5.72 8.47
CA ILE A 89 12.40 4.94 9.68
C ILE A 89 13.91 4.75 9.84
N LYS A 90 14.61 4.40 8.75
CA LYS A 90 16.08 4.23 8.73
C LYS A 90 16.87 5.49 9.09
N LYS A 91 16.25 6.68 9.11
CA LYS A 91 16.90 7.92 9.58
C LYS A 91 17.39 7.85 11.03
N SER A 92 16.79 7.00 11.87
CA SER A 92 17.27 6.81 13.25
C SER A 92 18.67 6.20 13.31
N GLY A 93 19.11 5.52 12.25
CA GLY A 93 20.42 4.90 12.16
C GLY A 93 20.53 3.58 12.91
N CYS A 94 21.74 3.01 12.90
CA CYS A 94 22.06 1.81 13.67
C CYS A 94 21.98 2.11 15.18
N ILE A 95 21.25 1.30 15.93
CA ILE A 95 21.12 1.51 17.38
C ILE A 95 22.41 1.22 18.17
N ILE A 96 23.35 0.47 17.59
CA ILE A 96 24.61 0.08 18.24
C ILE A 96 25.68 1.13 17.99
N CYS A 97 25.96 1.46 16.72
CA CYS A 97 27.08 2.32 16.35
C CYS A 97 26.67 3.70 15.79
N GLY A 98 25.36 3.99 15.69
CA GLY A 98 24.85 5.26 15.17
C GLY A 98 25.01 5.47 13.66
N TYR A 99 25.48 4.46 12.91
CA TYR A 99 25.66 4.57 11.46
C TYR A 99 24.34 4.99 10.77
N LYS A 100 24.38 6.09 10.01
CA LYS A 100 23.22 6.63 9.29
C LYS A 100 23.56 7.26 7.92
N LYS A 101 24.77 7.00 7.41
CA LYS A 101 25.28 7.61 6.16
C LYS A 101 24.60 7.04 4.90
N CYS A 102 24.36 5.72 4.87
CA CYS A 102 23.70 5.05 3.76
C CYS A 102 22.54 4.17 4.24
N PHE A 103 21.32 4.48 3.84
CA PHE A 103 20.14 3.67 4.21
C PHE A 103 20.17 2.26 3.59
N GLY A 104 20.89 2.07 2.49
CA GLY A 104 21.11 0.75 1.89
C GLY A 104 21.90 -0.20 2.79
N ALA A 105 22.82 0.33 3.60
CA ALA A 105 23.62 -0.45 4.54
C ALA A 105 22.91 -0.70 5.89
N LEU A 106 21.69 -0.16 6.07
CA LEU A 106 20.85 -0.40 7.24
C LEU A 106 19.88 -1.54 6.99
N VAL A 107 19.80 -2.45 7.95
CA VAL A 107 18.97 -3.65 7.93
C VAL A 107 18.06 -3.70 9.16
N PHE A 108 16.86 -4.25 8.98
CA PHE A 108 15.95 -4.51 10.09
C PHE A 108 16.29 -5.86 10.70
N HIS A 109 16.62 -5.85 11.98
CA HIS A 109 16.91 -7.02 12.79
C HIS A 109 15.72 -7.30 13.70
N HIS A 110 15.17 -8.51 13.64
CA HIS A 110 14.11 -8.93 14.55
C HIS A 110 14.66 -9.16 15.95
N LYS A 111 14.01 -8.59 16.98
CA LYS A 111 14.43 -8.79 18.38
C LYS A 111 14.32 -10.25 18.83
N HIS A 112 13.30 -10.95 18.32
CA HIS A 112 13.04 -12.36 18.59
C HIS A 112 12.84 -13.11 17.28
N VAL A 113 13.69 -14.12 17.03
CA VAL A 113 13.69 -14.91 15.77
C VAL A 113 12.36 -15.63 15.54
N ASN A 114 11.67 -15.98 16.63
CA ASN A 114 10.40 -16.72 16.61
C ASN A 114 9.16 -15.84 16.34
N GLU A 115 9.29 -14.51 16.27
CA GLU A 115 8.16 -13.59 16.10
C GLU A 115 7.98 -13.04 14.68
N LYS A 116 8.80 -13.54 13.73
CA LYS A 116 8.78 -13.11 12.34
C LYS A 116 7.63 -13.75 11.58
N ASP A 117 6.79 -12.91 10.99
CA ASP A 117 5.85 -13.33 9.95
C ASP A 117 6.52 -13.31 8.56
N PHE A 118 7.40 -12.34 8.29
CA PHE A 118 8.11 -12.21 7.02
C PHE A 118 9.28 -11.20 7.07
N SER A 119 10.19 -11.26 6.09
CA SER A 119 11.21 -10.20 5.94
C SER A 119 10.60 -8.95 5.30
N VAL A 120 10.70 -7.79 5.96
CA VAL A 120 10.21 -6.49 5.47
C VAL A 120 10.75 -6.17 4.07
N ALA A 121 12.01 -6.48 3.80
CA ALA A 121 12.63 -6.27 2.49
C ALA A 121 11.99 -7.13 1.39
N LYS A 122 11.58 -8.37 1.72
CA LYS A 122 10.94 -9.30 0.77
C LYS A 122 9.45 -9.02 0.55
N ARG A 123 8.81 -8.21 1.41
CA ARG A 123 7.38 -7.85 1.31
C ARG A 123 7.13 -6.34 1.30
N ILE A 124 7.96 -5.60 0.56
CA ILE A 124 7.78 -4.16 0.37
C ILE A 124 6.45 -3.80 -0.33
N THR A 125 5.80 -4.79 -0.96
CA THR A 125 4.49 -4.70 -1.62
C THR A 125 3.32 -5.04 -0.69
N ALA A 126 3.54 -5.34 0.59
CA ALA A 126 2.48 -5.56 1.58
C ALA A 126 1.89 -4.22 2.05
N SER A 127 0.64 -4.25 2.56
CA SER A 127 -0.01 -3.05 3.10
C SER A 127 0.87 -2.35 4.14
N LEU A 128 0.83 -1.01 4.14
CA LEU A 128 1.63 -0.20 5.06
C LEU A 128 1.39 -0.58 6.53
N ASP A 129 0.18 -0.98 6.91
CA ASP A 129 -0.13 -1.42 8.27
C ASP A 129 0.57 -2.73 8.65
N ARG A 130 0.67 -3.68 7.71
CA ARG A 130 1.45 -4.91 7.92
C ARG A 130 2.94 -4.62 8.02
N ILE A 131 3.45 -3.71 7.18
CA ILE A 131 4.84 -3.26 7.25
C ILE A 131 5.12 -2.61 8.62
N LYS A 132 4.23 -1.72 9.10
CA LYS A 132 4.34 -1.09 10.42
C LYS A 132 4.35 -2.11 11.56
N ALA A 133 3.42 -3.06 11.53
CA ALA A 133 3.31 -4.10 12.55
C ALA A 133 4.60 -4.94 12.64
N GLU A 134 5.17 -5.32 11.50
CA GLU A 134 6.42 -6.08 11.47
C GLU A 134 7.63 -5.23 11.92
N LEU A 135 7.65 -3.96 11.54
CA LEU A 135 8.71 -3.04 11.94
C LEU A 135 8.72 -2.74 13.44
N ALA A 136 7.57 -2.82 14.13
CA ALA A 136 7.50 -2.69 15.58
C ALA A 136 8.28 -3.79 16.33
N LYS A 137 8.45 -4.96 15.71
CA LYS A 137 9.23 -6.09 16.23
C LYS A 137 10.73 -6.00 15.89
N CYS A 138 11.12 -5.01 15.10
CA CYS A 138 12.46 -4.87 14.56
C CYS A 138 13.24 -3.72 15.21
N VAL A 139 14.56 -3.85 15.20
CA VAL A 139 15.52 -2.76 15.43
C VAL A 139 16.34 -2.51 14.18
N ILE A 140 16.93 -1.31 14.07
CA ILE A 140 17.76 -0.95 12.92
C ILE A 140 19.22 -1.16 13.26
N LEU A 141 19.91 -1.97 12.47
CA LEU A 141 21.35 -2.20 12.56
C LEU A 141 22.02 -1.87 11.23
N CYS A 142 23.30 -1.49 11.24
CA CYS A 142 24.10 -1.54 10.01
C CYS A 142 24.49 -2.98 9.70
N ALA A 143 24.88 -3.26 8.45
CA ALA A 143 25.24 -4.61 8.01
C ALA A 143 26.30 -5.27 8.90
N ASN A 144 27.30 -4.52 9.38
CA ASN A 144 28.37 -5.03 10.24
C ASN A 144 27.84 -5.39 11.64
N CYS A 145 27.21 -4.45 12.34
CA CYS A 145 26.65 -4.72 13.67
C CYS A 145 25.56 -5.81 13.62
N HIS A 146 24.81 -5.90 12.52
CA HIS A 146 23.87 -7.00 12.30
C HIS A 146 24.58 -8.35 12.24
N ALA A 147 25.68 -8.46 11.49
CA ALA A 147 26.48 -9.68 11.40
C ALA A 147 27.12 -10.04 12.75
N GLU A 148 27.65 -9.05 13.48
CA GLU A 148 28.21 -9.24 14.82
C GLU A 148 27.17 -9.75 15.82
N VAL A 149 25.94 -9.24 15.77
CA VAL A 149 24.83 -9.71 16.61
C VAL A 149 24.48 -11.17 16.31
N HIS A 150 24.40 -11.55 15.02
CA HIS A 150 24.19 -12.96 14.64
C HIS A 150 25.35 -13.88 15.06
N ALA A 151 26.58 -13.37 15.00
CA ALA A 151 27.78 -14.10 15.41
C ALA A 151 27.99 -14.12 16.93
N GLY A 152 27.16 -13.42 17.71
CA GLY A 152 27.30 -13.30 19.16
C GLY A 152 28.47 -12.43 19.63
N VAL A 153 29.12 -11.70 18.72
CA VAL A 153 30.24 -10.79 19.00
C VAL A 153 29.75 -9.54 19.74
N THR A 154 28.59 -9.01 19.32
CA THR A 154 27.97 -7.82 19.89
C THR A 154 26.55 -8.14 20.35
N LYS A 155 26.08 -7.51 21.43
CA LYS A 155 24.70 -7.68 21.94
C LYS A 155 23.86 -6.45 21.63
N LEU A 156 22.55 -6.65 21.47
CA LEU A 156 21.61 -5.54 21.39
C LEU A 156 21.61 -4.77 22.73
N PRO A 157 21.59 -3.43 22.71
CA PRO A 157 21.40 -2.63 23.91
C PRO A 157 20.03 -2.95 24.53
N LYS A 158 19.97 -2.96 25.87
CA LYS A 158 18.75 -3.20 26.65
C LYS A 158 17.73 -2.07 26.47
#